data_AF-A0A0K1W1B2-F1
#
_entry.id   AF-A0A0K1W1B2-F1
#
_cell.length_a   1.000
_cell.length_b   1.000
_cell.length_c   1.000
_cell.angle_alpha   90.00
_cell.angle_beta   90.00
_cell.angle_gamma   90.00
#
_symmetry.space_group_name_H-M   'P 1'
#
loop_
_entity.id
_entity.type
_entity.pdbx_description
1 polymer ?
#
loop_
_entity_poly.entity_id
_entity_poly.type
_entity_poly.pdbx_seq_one_letter_code
_entity_poly.pdbx_strand_id
1 'polypeptide(L)'
;MKASWIVLLSSFLITLLTSVLILTLSDKFGYKYYTFFEGSKFPSKDNQVFIWLIIYIAVLAVGLIMGIFTLIANLLKIDKYNRIMNYSFMVIGLLLIIFGIFLIVAGARAQSSDKEAVISLSMLCVFLPISISSICFMSIVDFKTQK
;
A
#
# COMPACT_ATOMS: atom_id res chain seq x y z
N MET A 1 14.70 -6.35 16.84
CA MET A 1 13.81 -6.59 15.68
C MET A 1 12.33 -6.29 15.92
N LYS A 2 11.73 -6.63 17.08
CA LYS A 2 10.30 -6.39 17.39
C LYS A 2 9.80 -4.97 17.06
N ALA A 3 10.51 -3.95 17.51
CA ALA A 3 10.13 -2.56 17.26
C ALA A 3 10.08 -2.21 15.76
N SER A 4 11.05 -2.70 14.98
CA SER A 4 11.09 -2.50 13.51
C SER A 4 9.89 -3.16 12.81
N TRP A 5 9.49 -4.35 13.25
CA TRP A 5 8.29 -5.03 12.74
C TRP A 5 7.00 -4.28 13.09
N ILE A 6 6.91 -3.69 14.29
CA ILE A 6 5.77 -2.85 14.68
C ILE A 6 5.68 -1.62 13.78
N VAL A 7 6.79 -0.90 13.57
CA VAL A 7 6.83 0.28 12.69
C VAL A 7 6.40 -0.07 11.27
N LEU A 8 6.94 -1.16 10.73
CA LEU A 8 6.55 -1.64 9.40
C LEU A 8 5.07 -1.97 9.33
N LEU A 9 4.52 -2.71 10.30
CA LEU A 9 3.11 -3.06 10.34
C LEU A 9 2.19 -1.84 10.45
N SER A 10 2.54 -0.86 11.29
CA SER A 10 1.79 0.38 11.40
C SER A 10 1.78 1.16 10.09
N SER A 11 2.90 1.19 9.36
CA SER A 11 2.96 1.85 8.04
C SER A 11 2.04 1.18 7.01
N PHE A 12 2.04 -0.15 6.97
CA PHE A 12 1.18 -0.92 6.08
C PHE A 12 -0.29 -0.78 6.46
N LEU A 13 -0.60 -0.80 7.77
CA LEU A 13 -1.98 -0.64 8.27
C LEU A 13 -2.55 0.73 7.89
N ILE A 14 -1.80 1.81 8.12
CA ILE A 14 -2.23 3.16 7.77
C ILE A 14 -2.44 3.26 6.26
N THR A 15 -1.48 2.78 5.46
CA THR A 15 -1.58 2.82 4.00
C THR A 15 -2.78 2.01 3.49
N LEU A 16 -3.05 0.84 4.09
CA LEU A 16 -4.19 -0.01 3.76
C LEU A 16 -5.52 0.69 4.10
N LEU A 17 -5.64 1.24 5.30
CA LEU A 17 -6.85 1.96 5.74
C LEU A 17 -7.13 3.16 4.83
N THR A 18 -6.11 3.94 4.48
CA THR A 18 -6.27 5.06 3.54
C THR A 18 -6.68 4.56 2.16
N SER A 19 -6.05 3.50 1.65
CA SER A 19 -6.39 2.93 0.33
C SER A 19 -7.83 2.40 0.28
N VAL A 20 -8.31 1.77 1.35
CA VAL A 20 -9.70 1.31 1.48
C VAL A 20 -10.66 2.49 1.61
N LEU A 21 -10.31 3.54 2.36
CA LEU A 21 -11.12 4.76 2.45
C LEU A 21 -11.35 5.41 1.08
N ILE A 22 -10.36 5.37 0.19
CA ILE A 22 -10.52 5.87 -1.20
C ILE A 22 -11.60 5.07 -1.95
N LEU A 23 -11.77 3.78 -1.67
CA LEU A 23 -12.81 2.95 -2.28
C LEU A 23 -14.21 3.13 -1.64
N THR A 24 -14.27 3.52 -0.37
CA THR A 24 -15.54 3.57 0.37
C THR A 24 -16.13 4.97 0.47
N LEU A 25 -15.31 6.02 0.41
CA LEU A 25 -15.78 7.40 0.43
C LEU A 25 -16.53 7.75 -0.86
N SER A 26 -17.62 8.50 -0.67
CA SER A 26 -18.48 8.99 -1.75
C SER A 26 -18.52 10.51 -1.71
N ASP A 27 -18.66 11.11 -2.88
CA ASP A 27 -18.86 12.54 -3.03
C ASP A 27 -20.22 12.98 -2.44
N LYS A 28 -20.48 14.28 -2.49
CA LYS A 28 -21.73 14.88 -2.00
C LYS A 28 -23.00 14.40 -2.74
N PHE A 29 -22.85 13.76 -3.88
CA PHE A 29 -23.93 13.22 -4.70
C PHE A 29 -24.09 11.70 -4.52
N GLY A 30 -23.28 11.07 -3.68
CA GLY A 30 -23.31 9.63 -3.43
C GLY A 30 -22.53 8.79 -4.44
N TYR A 31 -21.81 9.42 -5.37
CA TYR A 31 -20.89 8.72 -6.26
C TYR A 31 -19.63 8.37 -5.48
N LYS A 32 -19.27 7.08 -5.44
CA LYS A 32 -18.03 6.66 -4.82
C LYS A 32 -16.86 7.30 -5.55
N TYR A 33 -15.79 7.66 -4.87
CA TYR A 33 -14.65 8.28 -5.57
C TYR A 33 -14.08 7.40 -6.67
N TYR A 34 -14.26 6.07 -6.60
CA TYR A 34 -13.89 5.19 -7.70
C TYR A 34 -14.86 5.19 -8.89
N THR A 35 -16.13 5.57 -8.74
CA THR A 35 -17.13 5.52 -9.83
C THR A 35 -16.90 6.58 -10.91
N PHE A 36 -16.10 7.61 -10.62
CA PHE A 36 -15.56 8.53 -11.63
C PHE A 36 -14.62 7.85 -12.63
N PHE A 37 -14.17 6.65 -12.31
CA PHE A 37 -13.30 5.83 -13.14
C PHE A 37 -14.04 4.62 -13.74
N GLU A 38 -15.36 4.49 -13.57
CA GLU A 38 -16.15 3.44 -14.23
C GLU A 38 -16.47 3.87 -15.67
N GLY A 39 -15.65 3.42 -16.63
CA GLY A 39 -15.98 3.62 -18.03
C GLY A 39 -17.13 2.71 -18.48
N SER A 40 -17.92 3.15 -19.47
CA SER A 40 -19.19 2.52 -19.87
C SER A 40 -19.09 1.12 -20.52
N LYS A 41 -17.90 0.62 -20.84
CA LYS A 41 -17.65 -0.74 -21.40
C LYS A 41 -16.29 -1.29 -20.98
N PHE A 42 -16.18 -2.60 -20.75
CA PHE A 42 -14.90 -3.27 -20.47
C PHE A 42 -14.18 -3.70 -21.77
N PRO A 43 -12.87 -3.43 -21.96
CA PRO A 43 -11.99 -2.60 -21.14
C PRO A 43 -12.06 -1.12 -21.56
N SER A 44 -12.43 -0.24 -20.64
CA SER A 44 -12.32 1.22 -20.81
C SER A 44 -11.00 1.70 -20.20
N LYS A 45 -10.44 2.79 -20.76
CA LYS A 45 -9.23 3.44 -20.20
C LYS A 45 -9.43 3.90 -18.76
N ASP A 46 -10.68 4.12 -18.35
CA ASP A 46 -11.03 4.68 -17.05
C ASP A 46 -11.01 3.62 -15.93
N ASN A 47 -11.40 2.35 -16.20
CA ASN A 47 -11.41 1.27 -15.19
C ASN A 47 -10.00 0.90 -14.64
N GLN A 48 -8.94 1.46 -15.22
CA GLN A 48 -7.57 1.12 -14.85
C GLN A 48 -7.22 1.55 -13.43
N VAL A 49 -7.66 2.74 -12.98
CA VAL A 49 -7.37 3.23 -11.62
C VAL A 49 -7.96 2.30 -10.56
N PHE A 50 -9.20 1.86 -10.76
CA PHE A 50 -9.90 0.95 -9.86
C PHE A 50 -9.20 -0.42 -9.78
N ILE A 51 -8.83 -1.00 -10.93
CA ILE A 51 -8.12 -2.29 -10.99
C ILE A 51 -6.78 -2.18 -10.25
N TRP A 52 -5.98 -1.13 -10.53
CA TRP A 52 -4.69 -0.95 -9.87
C TRP A 52 -4.84 -0.69 -8.36
N LEU A 53 -5.89 0.00 -7.93
CA LEU A 53 -6.16 0.25 -6.52
C LEU A 53 -6.52 -1.03 -5.78
N ILE A 54 -7.33 -1.91 -6.38
CA ILE A 54 -7.63 -3.23 -5.81
C ILE A 54 -6.37 -4.08 -5.67
N ILE A 55 -5.54 -4.13 -6.73
CA ILE A 55 -4.28 -4.88 -6.68
C ILE A 55 -3.36 -4.32 -5.59
N TYR A 56 -3.26 -3.00 -5.48
CA TYR A 56 -2.47 -2.33 -4.46
C TYR A 56 -2.95 -2.69 -3.04
N ILE A 57 -4.26 -2.65 -2.80
CA ILE A 57 -4.88 -3.06 -1.53
C ILE A 57 -4.60 -4.54 -1.23
N ALA A 58 -4.69 -5.42 -2.22
CA ALA A 58 -4.41 -6.84 -2.05
C ALA A 58 -2.94 -7.08 -1.63
N VAL A 59 -1.99 -6.37 -2.26
CA VAL A 59 -0.56 -6.46 -1.89
C VAL A 59 -0.31 -5.95 -0.47
N LEU A 60 -0.94 -4.83 -0.08
CA LEU A 60 -0.86 -4.31 1.28
C LEU A 60 -1.43 -5.29 2.31
N ALA A 61 -2.59 -5.91 2.02
CA ALA A 61 -3.21 -6.89 2.89
C ALA A 61 -2.34 -8.14 3.08
N VAL A 62 -1.75 -8.67 1.99
CA VAL A 62 -0.79 -9.79 2.06
C VAL A 62 0.42 -9.41 2.91
N GLY A 63 1.00 -8.22 2.69
CA GLY A 63 2.09 -7.71 3.51
C GLY A 63 1.72 -7.59 4.99
N LEU A 64 0.53 -7.09 5.30
CA LEU A 64 0.06 -6.96 6.68
C LEU A 64 -0.07 -8.32 7.37
N ILE A 65 -0.69 -9.31 6.71
CA ILE A 65 -0.83 -10.68 7.22
C ILE A 65 0.54 -11.29 7.50
N MET A 66 1.46 -11.20 6.53
CA MET A 66 2.83 -11.67 6.65
C MET A 66 3.59 -10.99 7.81
N GLY A 67 3.42 -9.69 7.98
CA GLY A 67 4.01 -8.93 9.07
C GLY A 67 3.45 -9.36 10.43
N ILE A 68 2.14 -9.60 10.55
CA ILE A 68 1.49 -10.05 11.79
C ILE A 68 2.05 -11.41 12.21
N PHE A 69 2.12 -12.37 11.27
CA PHE A 69 2.73 -13.68 11.53
C PHE A 69 4.16 -13.55 12.06
N THR A 70 4.95 -12.67 11.44
CA THR A 70 6.34 -12.44 11.84
C THR A 70 6.44 -11.77 13.21
N LEU A 71 5.58 -10.80 13.50
CA LEU A 71 5.54 -10.15 14.80
C LEU A 71 5.17 -11.15 15.91
N ILE A 72 4.17 -12.00 15.69
CA ILE A 72 3.79 -13.06 16.63
C ILE A 72 4.97 -14.01 16.87
N ALA A 73 5.65 -14.47 15.82
CA ALA A 73 6.83 -15.31 15.94
C ALA A 73 7.94 -14.65 16.77
N ASN A 74 8.22 -13.37 16.55
CA ASN A 74 9.18 -12.61 17.36
C ASN A 74 8.73 -12.46 18.82
N LEU A 75 7.44 -12.26 19.08
CA LEU A 75 6.91 -12.19 20.44
C LEU A 75 7.11 -13.50 21.19
N LEU A 76 6.99 -14.63 20.50
CA LEU A 76 7.32 -15.99 20.98
C LEU A 76 8.83 -16.28 21.01
N LYS A 77 9.70 -15.30 20.72
CA LYS A 77 11.17 -15.41 20.66
C LYS A 77 11.70 -16.34 19.55
N ILE A 78 10.94 -16.48 18.46
CA ILE A 78 11.34 -17.27 17.28
C ILE A 78 11.86 -16.33 16.19
N ASP A 79 13.15 -16.01 16.25
CA ASP A 79 13.76 -15.03 15.34
C ASP A 79 14.19 -15.61 13.98
N LYS A 80 14.11 -16.95 13.82
CA LYS A 80 14.56 -17.68 12.62
C LYS A 80 13.97 -17.16 11.31
N TYR A 81 12.75 -16.62 11.35
CA TYR A 81 12.03 -16.19 10.15
C TYR A 81 12.31 -14.75 9.74
N ASN A 82 12.94 -13.94 10.61
CA ASN A 82 13.13 -12.50 10.38
C ASN A 82 13.80 -12.19 9.04
N ARG A 83 14.85 -12.94 8.70
CA ARG A 83 15.62 -12.72 7.48
C ARG A 83 14.83 -13.02 6.22
N ILE A 84 14.17 -14.17 6.17
CA ILE A 84 13.35 -14.58 5.02
C ILE A 84 12.21 -13.57 4.83
N MET A 85 11.58 -13.16 5.93
CA MET A 85 10.50 -12.19 5.88
C MET A 85 10.98 -10.80 5.45
N ASN A 86 12.15 -10.35 5.89
CA ASN A 86 12.75 -9.09 5.43
C ASN A 86 12.96 -9.08 3.91
N TYR A 87 13.50 -10.15 3.32
CA TYR A 87 13.61 -10.25 1.86
C TYR A 87 12.25 -10.27 1.15
N SER A 88 11.26 -10.99 1.69
CA SER A 88 9.90 -10.97 1.16
C SER A 88 9.30 -9.56 1.17
N PHE A 89 9.53 -8.78 2.23
CA PHE A 89 9.07 -7.39 2.31
C PHE A 89 9.81 -6.45 1.34
N MET A 90 11.07 -6.71 0.99
CA MET A 90 11.73 -5.99 -0.11
C MET A 90 11.03 -6.24 -1.45
N VAL A 91 10.64 -7.48 -1.72
CA VAL A 91 9.89 -7.84 -2.95
C VAL A 91 8.51 -7.18 -2.95
N ILE A 92 7.79 -7.21 -1.82
CA ILE A 92 6.52 -6.50 -1.66
C ILE A 92 6.71 -4.99 -1.86
N GLY A 93 7.78 -4.41 -1.32
CA GLY A 93 8.13 -3.01 -1.53
C GLY A 93 8.31 -2.65 -3.00
N LEU A 94 9.00 -3.50 -3.77
CA LEU A 94 9.13 -3.32 -5.22
C LEU A 94 7.77 -3.36 -5.93
N LEU A 95 6.91 -4.32 -5.56
CA LEU A 95 5.55 -4.40 -6.11
C LEU A 95 4.72 -3.16 -5.78
N LEU A 96 4.79 -2.66 -4.54
CA LEU A 96 4.11 -1.44 -4.12
C LEU A 96 4.58 -0.22 -4.93
N ILE A 97 5.88 -0.12 -5.26
CA ILE A 97 6.40 0.94 -6.14
C ILE A 97 5.79 0.81 -7.54
N ILE A 98 5.83 -0.39 -8.13
CA ILE A 98 5.31 -0.61 -9.49
C ILE A 98 3.82 -0.26 -9.56
N PHE A 99 3.01 -0.80 -8.66
CA PHE A 99 1.57 -0.54 -8.65
C PHE A 99 1.24 0.90 -8.26
N GLY A 100 2.02 1.50 -7.36
CA GLY A 100 1.93 2.92 -7.01
C GLY A 100 2.18 3.82 -8.22
N ILE A 101 3.19 3.53 -9.04
CA ILE A 101 3.46 4.27 -10.29
C ILE A 101 2.29 4.11 -11.26
N PHE A 102 1.77 2.89 -11.46
CA PHE A 102 0.61 2.69 -12.32
C PHE A 102 -0.63 3.45 -11.84
N LEU A 103 -0.87 3.50 -10.53
CA LEU A 103 -1.93 4.30 -9.93
C LEU A 103 -1.75 5.80 -10.19
N ILE A 104 -0.54 6.32 -9.99
CA ILE A 104 -0.22 7.74 -10.22
C ILE A 104 -0.40 8.09 -11.70
N VAL A 105 0.13 7.27 -12.61
CA VAL A 105 0.04 7.51 -14.06
C VAL A 105 -1.39 7.42 -14.55
N ALA A 106 -2.15 6.42 -14.09
CA ALA A 106 -3.56 6.26 -14.45
C ALA A 106 -4.40 7.41 -13.88
N GLY A 107 -4.18 7.80 -12.62
CA GLY A 107 -4.90 8.91 -11.98
C GLY A 107 -4.54 10.28 -12.56
N ALA A 108 -3.29 10.53 -12.97
CA ALA A 108 -2.89 11.78 -13.62
C ALA A 108 -3.53 11.95 -15.02
N ARG A 109 -3.94 10.86 -15.67
CA ARG A 109 -4.64 10.87 -16.95
C ARG A 109 -6.16 10.96 -16.82
N ALA A 110 -6.69 10.78 -15.61
CA ALA A 110 -8.11 10.95 -15.35
C ALA A 110 -8.44 12.44 -15.33
N GLN A 111 -9.21 12.91 -16.31
CA GLN A 111 -9.74 14.26 -16.33
C GLN A 111 -10.87 14.37 -15.32
N SER A 112 -10.57 14.80 -14.10
CA SER A 112 -11.57 15.10 -13.08
C SER A 112 -11.61 16.60 -12.79
N SER A 113 -12.81 17.19 -12.81
CA SER A 113 -13.08 18.55 -12.31
C SER A 113 -13.16 18.61 -10.78
N ASP A 114 -13.19 17.46 -10.11
CA ASP A 114 -13.45 17.35 -8.68
C ASP A 114 -12.16 17.27 -7.86
N LYS A 115 -11.98 18.31 -7.04
CA LYS A 115 -10.86 18.46 -6.08
C LYS A 115 -10.70 17.23 -5.19
N GLU A 116 -11.78 16.52 -4.90
CA GLU A 116 -11.82 15.37 -4.01
C GLU A 116 -11.10 14.13 -4.60
N ALA A 117 -11.16 13.93 -5.93
CA ALA A 117 -10.43 12.86 -6.62
C ALA A 117 -8.91 13.15 -6.69
N VAL A 118 -8.54 14.42 -6.79
CA VAL A 118 -7.13 14.84 -6.75
C VAL A 118 -6.55 14.67 -5.34
N ILE A 119 -7.33 14.98 -4.30
CA ILE A 119 -6.93 14.81 -2.89
C ILE A 119 -6.73 13.32 -2.56
N SER A 120 -7.62 12.43 -3.00
CA SER A 120 -7.52 11.00 -2.75
C SER A 120 -6.29 10.38 -3.42
N LEU A 121 -5.98 10.77 -4.66
CA LEU A 121 -4.75 10.35 -5.33
C LEU A 121 -3.49 10.92 -4.65
N SER A 122 -3.57 12.15 -4.15
CA SER A 122 -2.46 12.81 -3.44
C SER A 122 -2.11 12.12 -2.12
N MET A 123 -3.09 11.52 -1.43
CA MET A 123 -2.83 10.73 -0.22
C MET A 123 -2.00 9.48 -0.51
N LEU A 124 -2.22 8.79 -1.64
CA LEU A 124 -1.38 7.65 -2.04
C LEU A 124 0.08 8.06 -2.25
N CYS A 125 0.33 9.25 -2.80
CA CYS A 125 1.67 9.81 -2.97
C CYS A 125 2.40 10.08 -1.64
N VAL A 126 1.66 10.27 -0.53
CA VAL A 126 2.25 10.49 0.81
C VAL A 126 2.51 9.16 1.52
N PHE A 127 1.59 8.19 1.42
CA PHE A 127 1.70 6.94 2.17
C PHE A 127 2.60 5.88 1.52
N LEU A 128 2.76 5.92 0.19
CA LEU A 128 3.69 5.03 -0.51
C LEU A 128 5.15 5.23 -0.02
N PRO A 129 5.73 6.45 0.00
CA PRO A 129 7.06 6.68 0.57
C PRO A 129 7.21 6.24 2.03
N ILE A 130 6.15 6.35 2.86
CA ILE A 130 6.19 5.92 4.26
C ILE A 130 6.34 4.40 4.36
N SER A 131 5.58 3.64 3.57
CA SER A 131 5.69 2.17 3.53
C SER A 131 7.07 1.72 3.02
N ILE A 132 7.59 2.37 1.97
CA ILE A 132 8.93 2.07 1.42
C ILE A 132 10.03 2.41 2.44
N SER A 133 9.96 3.58 3.07
CA SER A 133 10.94 4.01 4.08
C SER A 133 10.96 3.05 5.28
N SER A 134 9.80 2.53 5.66
CA SER A 134 9.67 1.57 6.76
C SER A 134 10.28 0.21 6.43
N ILE A 135 10.15 -0.25 5.18
CA ILE A 135 10.85 -1.44 4.67
C ILE A 135 12.37 -1.21 4.71
N CYS A 136 12.85 -0.10 4.14
CA CYS A 136 14.28 0.23 4.15
C CYS A 136 14.86 0.32 5.56
N PHE A 137 14.14 0.95 6.49
CA PHE A 137 14.53 1.04 7.89
C PHE A 137 14.64 -0.35 8.53
N MET A 138 13.63 -1.21 8.34
CA MET A 138 13.68 -2.58 8.85
C MET A 138 14.89 -3.34 8.30
N SER A 139 15.15 -3.22 7.00
CA SER A 139 16.29 -3.88 6.37
C SER A 139 17.62 -3.40 6.94
N ILE A 140 17.79 -2.09 7.15
CA ILE A 140 19.01 -1.53 7.77
C ILE A 140 19.19 -2.07 9.19
N VAL A 141 18.12 -2.15 9.99
CA VAL A 141 18.21 -2.67 11.36
C VAL A 141 18.63 -4.15 11.34
N ASP A 142 18.04 -4.96 10.46
CA ASP A 142 18.39 -6.39 10.30
C ASP A 142 19.88 -6.57 9.94
N PHE A 143 20.39 -5.79 8.98
CA PHE A 143 21.80 -5.83 8.60
C PHE A 143 22.75 -5.34 9.70
N LYS A 144 22.34 -4.37 10.53
CA LYS A 144 23.15 -3.90 11.67
C LYS A 144 23.25 -4.91 12.80
N THR A 145 22.18 -5.64 13.11
CA THR A 145 22.19 -6.68 14.15
C THR A 145 23.05 -7.90 13.82
N GLN A 146 23.62 -7.96 12.61
CA GLN A 146 24.48 -9.05 12.15
C GLN A 146 25.98 -8.75 12.24
N LYS A 147 26.38 -7.51 12.60
CA LYS A 147 27.77 -7.16 12.90
C LYS A 147 28.02 -7.24 14.39
#